data_AF-A0A453K415-F1
#
_entry.id   AF-A0A453K415-F1
#
_cell.length_a   1.000
_cell.length_b   1.000
_cell.length_c   1.000
_cell.angle_alpha   90.00
_cell.angle_beta   90.00
_cell.angle_gamma   90.00
#
_symmetry.space_group_name_H-M   'P 1'
#
loop_
_entity.id
_entity.type
_entity.pdbx_description
1 polymer ?
#
loop_
_entity_poly.entity_id
_entity_poly.type
_entity_poly.pdbx_seq_one_letter_code
_entity_poly.pdbx_strand_id
1 'polypeptide(L)' 'PGYSGSDMKNLVKDASMGPLREALQQGVEITKLNKEEVRPVMLKDFEAALQEVRPSVSTSELGIYEEWNMQFGSLSI' A
#
# COMPACT_ATOMS: atom_id res chain seq x y z
N PRO A 1 5.01 9.09 4.80
CA PRO A 1 4.14 10.12 5.43
C PRO A 1 3.03 10.52 4.45
N GLY A 2 1.77 10.66 4.89
CA GLY A 2 0.64 11.07 4.03
C GLY A 2 -0.27 9.93 3.53
N TYR A 3 0.07 8.67 3.78
CA TYR A 3 -0.81 7.54 3.44
C TYR A 3 -2.01 7.49 4.38
N SER A 4 -3.20 7.45 3.81
CA SER A 4 -4.43 7.10 4.53
C SER A 4 -4.47 5.60 4.84
N GLY A 5 -5.44 5.17 5.67
CA GLY A 5 -5.66 3.74 5.93
C GLY A 5 -5.97 2.93 4.67
N SER A 6 -6.69 3.51 3.70
CA SER A 6 -6.93 2.86 2.40
C SER A 6 -5.67 2.72 1.57
N ASP A 7 -4.78 3.73 1.61
CA ASP A 7 -3.51 3.65 0.89
C ASP A 7 -2.63 2.55 1.47
N MET A 8 -2.59 2.44 2.81
CA MET A 8 -1.87 1.35 3.49
C MET A 8 -2.43 -0.03 3.16
N LYS A 9 -3.77 -0.16 3.09
CA LYS A 9 -4.41 -1.41 2.65
C LYS A 9 -4.00 -1.78 1.22
N ASN A 10 -3.99 -0.80 0.30
CA ASN A 10 -3.59 -1.02 -1.08
C ASN A 10 -2.10 -1.38 -1.20
N LEU A 11 -1.25 -0.73 -0.42
CA LEU A 11 0.18 -1.02 -0.34
C LEU A 11 0.44 -2.47 0.09
N VAL A 12 -0.20 -2.91 1.18
CA VAL A 12 -0.07 -4.29 1.67
C VAL A 12 -0.61 -5.29 0.64
N LYS A 13 -1.73 -4.97 -0.01
CA LYS A 13 -2.30 -5.81 -1.06
C LYS A 13 -1.33 -5.98 -2.23
N ASP A 14 -0.71 -4.89 -2.70
CA ASP A 14 0.23 -4.96 -3.82
C ASP A 14 1.52 -5.70 -3.43
N ALA A 15 2.11 -5.40 -2.26
CA ALA A 15 3.27 -6.13 -1.75
C ALA A 15 3.00 -7.64 -1.63
N SER A 16 1.79 -8.02 -1.20
CA SER A 16 1.40 -9.44 -1.09
C SER A 16 1.38 -10.18 -2.43
N MET A 17 1.27 -9.45 -3.55
CA MET A 17 1.30 -10.02 -4.90
C MET A 17 2.73 -10.13 -5.46
N GLY A 18 3.73 -9.54 -4.81
CA GLY A 18 5.14 -9.58 -5.22
C GLY A 18 5.67 -11.00 -5.45
N PRO A 19 5.56 -11.92 -4.46
CA PRO A 19 5.96 -13.31 -4.61
C PRO A 19 5.31 -14.04 -5.79
N LEU A 20 4.01 -13.82 -5.99
CA LEU A 20 3.26 -14.44 -7.08
C LEU A 20 3.75 -13.92 -8.45
N ARG A 21 3.94 -12.61 -8.59
CA ARG A 21 4.49 -12.00 -9.82
C ARG A 21 5.88 -12.56 -10.14
N GLU A 22 6.73 -12.74 -9.13
CA GLU A 22 8.07 -13.33 -9.29
C GLU A 22 8.01 -14.78 -9.80
N ALA A 23 7.14 -15.62 -9.22
CA ALA A 23 6.98 -17.01 -9.67
C ALA A 23 6.49 -17.11 -11.13
N LEU A 24 5.54 -16.24 -11.53
CA LEU A 24 5.06 -16.18 -12.91
C LEU A 24 6.15 -15.74 -13.89
N GLN A 25 7.02 -14.80 -13.49
CA GLN A 25 8.16 -14.36 -14.32
C GLN A 25 9.21 -15.45 -14.51
N GLN A 26 9.31 -16.42 -13.60
CA GLN A 26 10.17 -17.60 -13.73
C GLN A 26 9.57 -18.68 -14.65
N GLY A 27 8.39 -18.44 -15.23
CA GLY A 27 7.75 -19.34 -16.19
C GLY A 27 6.85 -20.40 -15.56
N VAL A 28 6.54 -20.30 -14.26
CA VAL A 28 5.57 -21.19 -13.62
C VAL A 28 4.17 -20.80 -14.08
N GLU A 29 3.43 -21.77 -14.61
CA GLU A 29 2.05 -21.56 -15.02
C GLU A 29 1.16 -21.35 -13.79
N ILE A 30 0.32 -20.30 -13.79
CA ILE A 30 -0.50 -19.94 -12.62
C ILE A 30 -1.41 -21.08 -12.14
N THR A 31 -1.84 -21.94 -13.06
CA THR A 31 -2.71 -23.11 -12.80
C THR A 31 -1.96 -24.27 -12.15
N LYS A 32 -0.63 -24.28 -12.23
CA LYS A 32 0.25 -25.34 -11.71
C LYS A 32 1.05 -24.91 -10.48
N LEU A 33 0.94 -23.64 -10.09
CA LEU A 33 1.67 -23.06 -8.97
C LEU A 33 1.10 -23.59 -7.64
N ASN A 34 1.93 -24.28 -6.88
CA ASN A 34 1.61 -24.69 -5.52
C ASN A 34 1.89 -23.56 -4.53
N LYS A 35 1.18 -23.55 -3.41
CA LYS A 35 1.31 -22.49 -2.41
C LYS A 35 2.72 -22.45 -1.80
N GLU A 36 3.35 -23.60 -1.67
CA GLU A 36 4.69 -23.79 -1.13
C GLU A 36 5.79 -23.25 -2.06
N GLU A 37 5.49 -23.10 -3.35
CA GLU A 37 6.39 -22.53 -4.36
C GLU A 37 6.37 -20.99 -4.34
N VAL A 38 5.38 -20.39 -3.66
CA VAL A 38 5.30 -18.95 -3.46
C VAL A 38 6.08 -18.57 -2.21
N ARG A 39 7.19 -17.86 -2.40
CA ARG A 39 7.99 -17.37 -1.27
C ARG A 39 7.17 -16.44 -0.34
N PRO A 40 7.58 -16.28 0.92
CA PRO A 40 7.00 -15.27 1.80
C PRO A 40 7.17 -13.85 1.24
N VAL A 41 6.27 -12.96 1.65
CA VAL A 41 6.39 -11.51 1.43
C VAL A 41 7.59 -10.99 2.23
N MET A 42 8.41 -10.16 1.60
CA MET A 42 9.62 -9.58 2.17
C MET A 42 9.62 -8.06 2.01
N LEU A 43 10.55 -7.38 2.68
CA LEU A 43 10.68 -5.91 2.60
C LEU A 43 10.76 -5.40 1.14
N LYS A 44 11.49 -6.12 0.27
CA LYS A 44 11.60 -5.77 -1.16
C LYS A 44 10.27 -5.65 -1.88
N ASP A 45 9.25 -6.41 -1.45
CA ASP A 45 7.91 -6.35 -2.04
C ASP A 45 7.19 -5.05 -1.65
N PHE A 46 7.41 -4.58 -0.42
CA PHE A 46 6.92 -3.28 0.03
C PHE A 46 7.66 -2.13 -0.64
N GLU A 47 8.98 -2.25 -0.84
CA GLU A 47 9.76 -1.25 -1.58
C GLU A 47 9.28 -1.11 -3.02
N ALA A 48 8.97 -2.22 -3.69
CA ALA A 48 8.36 -2.23 -5.01
C ALA A 48 6.94 -1.64 -4.98
N ALA A 49 6.09 -2.07 -4.04
CA ALA A 49 4.72 -1.56 -3.91
C ALA A 49 4.68 -0.05 -3.62
N LEU A 50 5.67 0.49 -2.90
CA LEU A 50 5.78 1.94 -2.63
C LEU A 50 6.06 2.77 -3.89
N GLN A 51 6.61 2.17 -4.96
CA GLN A 51 6.77 2.88 -6.23
C GLN A 51 5.44 3.04 -6.98
N GLU A 52 4.52 2.09 -6.78
CA GLU A 52 3.23 2.02 -7.50
C GLU A 52 2.10 2.69 -6.71
N VAL A 53 2.02 2.44 -5.40
CA VAL A 53 0.95 2.96 -4.54
C VAL A 53 1.36 4.32 -3.98
N ARG A 54 0.64 5.38 -4.39
CA ARG A 54 0.85 6.75 -3.90
C ARG A 54 -0.18 7.12 -2.82
N PRO A 55 0.15 8.06 -1.92
CA PRO A 55 -0.84 8.69 -1.04
C PRO A 55 -2.04 9.22 -1.84
N SER A 56 -3.26 8.96 -1.40
CA SER A 56 -4.47 9.45 -2.06
C SER A 56 -4.88 10.85 -1.61
N VAL A 57 -4.36 11.30 -0.47
CA VAL A 57 -4.67 12.62 0.09
C VAL A 57 -3.45 13.52 -0.06
N SER A 58 -3.67 14.71 -0.60
CA SER A 58 -2.62 15.72 -0.73
C SER A 58 -2.34 16.41 0.61
N THR A 59 -1.11 16.91 0.77
CA THR A 59 -0.76 17.72 1.94
C THR A 59 -1.54 19.03 2.02
N SER A 60 -1.95 19.59 0.88
CA SER A 60 -2.81 20.78 0.82
C SER A 60 -4.21 20.53 1.36
N GLU A 61 -4.81 19.37 1.07
CA GLU A 61 -6.12 19.01 1.60
C GLU A 61 -6.06 18.81 3.12
N LEU A 62 -5.00 18.19 3.63
CA LEU A 62 -4.77 18.05 5.07
C LEU A 62 -4.75 19.41 5.79
N GLY A 63 -4.07 20.41 5.23
CA GLY A 63 -4.03 21.76 5.81
C GLY A 63 -5.42 22.41 5.89
N ILE A 64 -6.26 22.23 4.88
CA ILE A 64 -7.64 22.75 4.89
C ILE A 64 -8.47 22.09 6.00
N TYR A 65 -8.33 20.77 6.19
CA TYR A 65 -9.03 20.06 7.26
C TYR A 65 -8.54 20.48 8.65
N GLU A 66 -7.23 20.74 8.82
CA GLU A 66 -6.66 21.26 10.07
C GLU A 66 -7.20 22.65 10.39
N GLU A 67 -7.19 23.59 9.44
CA GLU A 67 -7.74 24.93 9.61
C GLU A 67 -9.22 24.91 9.97
N TRP A 68 -10.01 24.06 9.29
CA TRP A 68 -11.43 23.89 9.59
C TRP A 68 -11.64 23.33 10.99
N ASN A 69 -10.85 22.32 11.39
CA ASN A 69 -10.93 21.74 12.72
C ASN A 69 -10.52 22.75 13.82
N MET A 70 -9.58 23.65 13.57
CA MET A 70 -9.24 24.73 14.51
C MET A 70 -10.40 25.70 14.72
N GLN A 71 -11.19 25.99 13.69
CA GLN A 71 -12.28 26.96 13.75
C GLN A 71 -13.59 26.38 14.30
N PHE A 72 -13.89 25.12 13.97
CA PHE A 72 -15.22 24.53 14.20
C PHE A 72 -15.16 23.13 14.84
N GLY A 73 -13.98 22.57 15.02
CA GLY A 73 -13.79 21.22 15.53
C GLY A 73 -14.05 21.10 17.03
N SER A 74 -14.48 19.91 17.45
CA SER A 74 -14.63 19.54 18.86
C SER A 74 -13.38 18.88 19.45
N LEU A 75 -12.33 18.72 18.63
CA LEU A 75 -11.02 18.24 19.07
C LEU A 75 -10.36 19.33 19.92
N SER A 76 -10.66 19.32 21.21
CA SER A 76 -9.94 20.08 22.21
C SER A 76 -8.48 19.59 22.23
N ILE A 77 -7.56 20.44 21.79
CA ILE A 77 -6.12 20.24 22.00
C ILE A 77 -5.77 20.66 23.43
#